data_AF-A0A4U5Q0M7-F1
#
_entry.id   AF-A0A4U5Q0M7-F1
#
_cell.length_a   1.000
_cell.length_b   1.000
_cell.length_c   1.000
_cell.angle_alpha   90.00
_cell.angle_beta   90.00
_cell.angle_gamma   90.00
#
_symmetry.space_group_name_H-M   'P 1'
#
loop_
_entity.id
_entity.type
_entity.pdbx_description
1 polymer ?
#
loop_
_entity_poly.entity_id
_entity_poly.type
_entity_poly.pdbx_seq_one_letter_code
_entity_poly.pdbx_strand_id
1 'polypeptide(L)'
;MRRLCRPELGFGLATYHLTRIHSSLSEMAKSKNHTAHNQSHKAHKNGIKKPKRHRHTSTKGMDPKFLRNQRYARKHNKKCGDSATEEE
;
A
#
# COMPACT_ATOMS: atom_id res chain seq x y z
N MET A 1 25.51 30.74 18.34
CA MET A 1 25.87 31.43 19.61
C MET A 1 24.59 31.53 20.43
N ARG A 2 24.42 31.08 21.66
CA ARG A 2 25.35 30.83 22.77
C ARG A 2 24.87 29.58 23.54
N ARG A 3 25.85 28.84 24.05
CA ARG A 3 25.71 27.84 25.12
C ARG A 3 25.33 28.55 26.43
N LEU A 4 24.90 27.76 27.42
CA LEU A 4 24.90 27.93 28.89
C LEU A 4 23.55 27.40 29.41
N CYS A 5 23.41 26.51 30.40
CA CYS A 5 24.33 26.06 31.43
C CYS A 5 23.85 24.70 31.98
N ARG A 6 24.78 23.76 32.23
CA ARG A 6 24.58 22.59 33.10
C ARG A 6 24.65 23.05 34.56
N PRO A 7 24.01 22.32 35.48
CA PRO A 7 24.67 21.98 36.74
C PRO A 7 24.77 20.47 36.88
N GLU A 8 26.02 19.99 36.82
CA GLU A 8 26.42 18.78 37.52
C GLU A 8 26.33 19.05 39.02
N LEU A 9 25.95 18.05 39.82
CA LEU A 9 26.67 17.57 41.02
C LEU A 9 25.75 16.71 41.87
N GLY A 10 26.12 15.43 42.04
CA GLY A 10 25.42 14.49 42.91
C GLY A 10 26.02 13.08 42.87
N PHE A 11 27.31 12.99 43.20
CA PHE A 11 28.05 11.74 43.38
C PHE A 11 27.49 11.01 44.62
N GLY A 12 26.92 9.82 44.44
CA GLY A 12 26.44 8.95 45.50
C GLY A 12 26.83 7.51 45.22
N LEU A 13 27.98 7.10 45.75
CA LEU A 13 28.47 5.73 45.77
C LEU A 13 27.64 4.88 46.75
N ALA A 14 27.70 3.56 46.55
CA ALA A 14 27.16 2.48 47.38
C ALA A 14 25.66 2.21 47.10
N THR A 15 25.23 1.03 46.69
CA THR A 15 25.72 -0.33 46.94
C THR A 15 25.28 -1.25 45.80
N TYR A 16 26.20 -2.07 45.31
CA TYR A 16 25.91 -3.22 44.46
C TYR A 16 25.06 -4.24 45.25
N HIS A 17 23.74 -4.05 45.28
CA HIS A 17 22.83 -5.13 45.65
C HIS A 17 22.71 -6.09 44.47
N LEU A 18 23.57 -7.10 44.52
CA LEU A 18 23.26 -8.50 44.28
C LEU A 18 22.17 -8.75 43.23
N THR A 19 22.62 -9.15 42.05
CA THR A 19 21.93 -9.97 41.05
C THR A 19 20.65 -10.65 41.58
N ARG A 20 19.51 -9.95 41.52
CA ARG A 20 18.22 -10.63 41.53
C ARG A 20 17.94 -11.04 40.10
N ILE A 21 18.47 -12.21 39.76
CA ILE A 21 18.05 -12.99 38.61
C ILE A 21 16.54 -13.21 38.76
N HIS A 22 15.72 -12.35 38.18
CA HIS A 22 14.37 -12.71 37.77
C HIS A 22 14.49 -13.48 36.45
N SER A 23 15.09 -14.67 36.54
CA SER A 23 14.88 -15.75 35.58
C SER A 23 13.47 -16.29 35.82
N SER A 24 12.45 -15.48 35.53
CA SER A 24 11.15 -16.04 35.20
C SER A 24 11.25 -16.47 33.75
N LEU A 25 11.49 -17.77 33.53
CA LEU A 25 11.01 -18.45 32.34
C LEU A 25 9.48 -18.27 32.34
N SER A 26 9.04 -17.10 31.89
CA SER A 26 7.66 -16.88 31.49
C SER A 26 7.46 -17.84 30.34
N GLU A 27 6.76 -18.94 30.60
CA GLU A 27 6.05 -19.68 29.56
C GLU A 27 5.50 -18.65 28.56
N MET A 28 5.71 -18.87 27.27
CA MET A 28 5.04 -18.11 26.23
C MET A 28 3.54 -18.34 26.42
N ALA A 29 2.89 -17.45 27.17
CA ALA A 29 1.45 -17.45 27.32
C ALA A 29 0.87 -17.37 25.91
N LYS A 30 0.06 -18.36 25.53
CA LYS A 30 -0.49 -18.47 24.18
C LYS A 30 -1.22 -17.16 23.83
N SER A 31 -0.71 -16.44 22.85
CA SER A 31 -1.37 -15.25 22.31
C SER A 31 -2.49 -15.63 21.33
N LYS A 32 -3.38 -14.69 21.03
CA LYS A 32 -4.45 -14.94 20.05
C LYS A 32 -3.85 -15.19 18.66
N ASN A 33 -4.16 -16.35 18.08
CA ASN A 33 -3.59 -16.79 16.80
C ASN A 33 -4.15 -16.03 15.57
N HIS A 34 -5.35 -15.46 15.67
CA HIS A 34 -5.97 -14.73 14.56
C HIS A 34 -7.04 -13.72 15.04
N THR A 35 -7.13 -12.56 14.40
CA THR A 35 -8.20 -11.59 14.64
C THR A 35 -8.57 -10.78 13.38
N ALA A 36 -9.87 -10.73 13.08
CA ALA A 36 -10.44 -9.82 12.08
C ALA A 36 -10.83 -8.47 12.70
N HIS A 37 -10.60 -8.29 14.01
CA HIS A 37 -10.92 -7.04 14.69
C HIS A 37 -10.08 -5.88 14.10
N ASN A 38 -10.71 -4.73 13.90
CA ASN A 38 -10.14 -3.52 13.31
C ASN A 38 -9.79 -3.61 11.80
N GLN A 39 -10.03 -4.73 11.11
CA GLN A 39 -9.76 -4.79 9.66
C GLN A 39 -10.71 -3.88 8.87
N SER A 40 -12.02 -3.95 9.15
CA SER A 40 -13.01 -3.09 8.50
C SER A 40 -12.76 -1.61 8.79
N HIS A 41 -12.49 -1.26 10.04
CA HIS A 41 -12.24 0.13 10.43
C HIS A 41 -11.00 0.71 9.72
N LYS A 42 -9.91 -0.05 9.58
CA LYS A 42 -8.74 0.35 8.77
C LYS A 42 -9.07 0.47 7.28
N ALA A 43 -9.80 -0.48 6.71
CA ALA A 43 -10.18 -0.46 5.30
C ALA A 43 -11.04 0.77 4.95
N HIS A 44 -11.87 1.23 5.88
CA HIS A 44 -12.72 2.41 5.71
C HIS A 44 -12.03 3.74 6.03
N LYS A 45 -10.82 3.78 6.63
CA LYS A 45 -10.09 5.05 6.88
C LYS A 45 -9.82 5.84 5.59
N ASN A 46 -9.37 5.16 4.54
CA ASN A 46 -9.13 5.75 3.22
C ASN A 46 -10.28 5.46 2.22
N GLY A 47 -11.28 4.70 2.68
CA GLY A 47 -12.38 4.16 1.89
C GLY A 47 -11.95 3.02 0.95
N ILE A 48 -12.86 2.07 0.74
CA ILE A 48 -12.70 1.03 -0.30
C ILE A 48 -12.87 1.69 -1.66
N LYS A 49 -11.79 1.80 -2.43
CA LYS A 49 -11.82 2.45 -3.75
C LYS A 49 -12.48 1.51 -4.77
N LYS A 50 -13.43 2.05 -5.53
CA LYS A 50 -14.01 1.35 -6.68
C LYS A 50 -12.99 1.26 -7.82
N PRO A 51 -13.06 0.24 -8.71
CA PRO A 51 -12.22 0.19 -9.89
C PRO A 51 -12.42 1.46 -10.72
N LYS A 52 -11.32 2.03 -11.22
CA LYS A 52 -11.36 3.25 -12.03
C LYS A 52 -12.01 2.97 -13.37
N ARG A 53 -12.98 3.79 -13.77
CA ARG A 53 -13.57 3.75 -15.11
C ARG A 53 -12.70 4.57 -16.05
N HIS A 54 -12.09 3.90 -17.03
CA HIS A 54 -11.33 4.54 -18.11
C HIS A 54 -12.20 4.65 -19.37
N ARG A 55 -11.89 5.61 -20.27
CA ARG A 55 -12.57 5.75 -21.58
C ARG A 55 -12.45 4.47 -22.42
N HIS A 56 -11.33 3.78 -22.29
CA HIS A 56 -11.07 2.48 -22.92
C HIS A 56 -10.66 1.47 -21.86
N THR A 57 -11.44 0.40 -21.73
CA THR A 57 -11.13 -0.72 -20.84
C THR A 57 -10.17 -1.70 -21.51
N SER A 58 -9.48 -2.53 -20.72
CA SER A 58 -8.58 -3.54 -21.26
C SER A 58 -9.36 -4.61 -22.03
N THR A 59 -8.96 -4.91 -23.26
CA THR A 59 -9.55 -5.98 -24.09
C THR A 59 -8.90 -7.36 -23.86
N LYS A 60 -8.18 -7.53 -22.74
CA LYS A 60 -7.56 -8.79 -22.35
C LYS A 60 -8.65 -9.80 -21.97
N GLY A 61 -8.56 -11.03 -22.49
CA GLY A 61 -9.56 -12.09 -22.25
C GLY A 61 -10.79 -12.04 -23.15
N MET A 62 -10.82 -11.16 -24.17
CA MET A 62 -11.88 -11.10 -25.17
C MET A 62 -11.63 -12.10 -26.31
N ASP A 63 -12.69 -12.49 -27.02
CA ASP A 63 -12.62 -13.49 -28.08
C ASP A 63 -11.56 -13.12 -29.15
N PRO A 64 -10.58 -14.01 -29.42
CA PRO A 64 -9.58 -13.79 -30.46
C PRO A 64 -10.17 -13.51 -31.85
N LYS A 65 -11.32 -14.09 -32.21
CA LYS A 65 -11.96 -13.84 -33.53
C LYS A 65 -12.48 -12.41 -33.62
N PHE A 66 -13.17 -11.93 -32.58
CA PHE A 66 -13.59 -10.54 -32.48
C PHE A 66 -12.41 -9.56 -32.51
N LEU A 67 -11.32 -9.86 -31.78
CA LEU A 67 -10.11 -9.04 -31.77
C LEU A 67 -9.45 -8.93 -33.14
N ARG A 68 -9.37 -10.03 -33.90
CA ARG A 68 -8.85 -10.02 -35.28
C ARG A 68 -9.70 -9.12 -36.17
N ASN A 69 -11.02 -9.26 -36.13
CA ASN A 69 -11.93 -8.44 -36.92
C ASN A 69 -11.81 -6.94 -36.56
N GLN A 70 -11.81 -6.61 -35.26
CA GLN A 70 -11.68 -5.23 -34.80
C GLN A 70 -10.38 -4.58 -35.27
N ARG A 71 -9.26 -5.34 -35.33
CA ARG A 71 -7.99 -4.85 -35.88
C ARG A 71 -8.08 -4.53 -37.36
N TYR A 72 -8.71 -5.39 -38.16
CA TYR A 72 -8.89 -5.13 -39.60
C TYR A 72 -9.81 -3.93 -39.85
N ALA A 73 -10.96 -3.86 -39.18
CA ALA A 73 -11.89 -2.73 -39.31
C ALA A 73 -11.20 -1.39 -38.98
N ARG A 74 -10.49 -1.31 -37.85
CA ARG A 74 -9.73 -0.09 -37.48
C ARG A 74 -8.64 0.27 -38.48
N LYS A 75 -8.03 -0.70 -39.16
CA LYS A 75 -6.98 -0.46 -40.17
C LYS A 75 -7.54 0.28 -41.39
N HIS A 76 -8.73 -0.09 -41.85
CA HIS A 76 -9.37 0.51 -43.02
C HIS A 76 -10.13 1.80 -42.69
N ASN A 77 -10.72 1.90 -41.49
CA ASN A 77 -11.38 3.13 -41.04
C ASN A 77 -10.39 4.31 -40.87
N LYS A 78 -9.14 4.05 -40.47
CA LYS A 78 -8.11 5.10 -40.35
C LYS A 78 -7.76 5.72 -41.70
N LYS A 79 -7.54 4.88 -42.73
CA LYS A 79 -7.27 5.36 -44.10
C LYS A 79 -8.41 6.18 -44.69
N CYS A 80 -9.66 5.85 -44.36
CA CYS A 80 -10.83 6.60 -44.80
C CYS A 80 -11.05 7.89 -43.98
N GLY A 81 -10.61 7.90 -42.71
CA GLY A 81 -10.68 9.05 -41.83
C GLY A 81 -9.76 10.18 -42.27
N ASP A 82 -8.52 9.87 -42.66
CA ASP A 82 -7.57 10.88 -43.16
C ASP A 82 -8.06 11.53 -44.48
N SER A 83 -8.75 10.77 -45.34
CA SER A 83 -9.40 11.32 -46.55
C SER A 83 -10.70 12.08 -46.27
N ALA A 84 -11.33 11.88 -45.12
CA ALA A 84 -12.57 12.57 -44.74
C ALA A 84 -12.31 13.88 -43.98
N THR A 85 -11.11 14.08 -43.44
CA THR A 85 -10.70 15.32 -42.76
C THR A 85 -10.07 16.35 -43.68
N GLU A 86 -9.74 16.00 -44.92
CA GLU A 86 -9.17 16.91 -45.94
C GLU A 86 -10.25 17.56 -46.82
N GLU A 87 -11.54 17.25 -46.58
CA GLU A 87 -12.70 17.88 -47.26
C GLU A 87 -13.48 18.85 -46.35
N GLU A 88 -12.84 19.39 -45.29
CA GLU A 88 -13.32 20.54 -44.51
C GLU A 88 -12.27 21.66 -44.47
#